data_AF-A0A7S1WZ81-F1
#
_entry.id   AF-A0A7S1WZ81-F1
#
_cell.length_a   1.000
_cell.length_b   1.000
_cell.length_c   1.000
_cell.angle_alpha   90.00
_cell.angle_beta   90.00
_cell.angle_gamma   90.00
#
_symmetry.space_group_name_H-M   'P 1'
#
loop_
_entity.id
_entity.type
_entity.pdbx_description
1 polymer ?
#
loop_
_entity_poly.entity_id
_entity_poly.type
_entity_poly.pdbx_seq_one_letter_code
_entity_poly.pdbx_strand_id
1 'polypeptide(L)'
;STAAITVMDLLPWRESAVIRRKLVLSTVKCKTNFCFEGITYDIKGNVFYALQELGPMRVWRVNPGSGTASLVLDPAPGGWPGMRDLAGAYFRANSTSGLYLLSQATQNVARVDFNGTLVNKVQVRDNMVEG
;
A
#
# COMPACT_ATOMS: atom_id res chain seq x y z
N SER A 1 -1.01 16.62 -8.26
CA SER A 1 -1.35 15.61 -9.28
C SER A 1 -2.52 14.77 -8.80
N THR A 2 -3.26 14.11 -9.71
CA THR A 2 -4.35 13.18 -9.34
C THR A 2 -3.81 11.75 -9.29
N ALA A 3 -4.09 11.02 -8.23
CA ALA A 3 -3.69 9.63 -8.07
C ALA A 3 -4.50 8.71 -9.00
N ALA A 4 -3.87 7.64 -9.50
CA ALA A 4 -4.56 6.62 -10.28
C ALA A 4 -4.02 5.21 -10.01
N ILE A 5 -4.88 4.20 -10.13
CA ILE A 5 -4.52 2.78 -10.15
C ILE A 5 -4.94 2.23 -11.51
N THR A 6 -4.04 1.52 -12.20
CA THR A 6 -4.35 0.85 -13.46
C THR A 6 -4.43 -0.65 -13.20
N VAL A 7 -5.58 -1.23 -13.51
CA VAL A 7 -5.79 -2.68 -13.47
C VAL A 7 -5.59 -3.21 -14.88
N MET A 8 -4.69 -4.16 -15.03
CA MET A 8 -4.34 -4.74 -16.31
C MET A 8 -4.14 -6.26 -16.18
N ASP A 9 -4.43 -6.97 -17.26
CA ASP A 9 -4.06 -8.37 -17.38
C ASP A 9 -2.68 -8.46 -17.99
N LEU A 10 -1.79 -9.14 -17.29
CA LEU A 10 -0.46 -9.52 -17.74
C LEU A 10 -0.45 -11.04 -17.88
N LEU A 11 -0.49 -11.54 -19.12
CA LEU A 11 -0.46 -12.97 -19.38
C LEU A 11 0.99 -13.35 -19.73
N PRO A 12 1.62 -14.32 -19.03
CA PRO A 12 3.04 -14.64 -19.21
C PRO A 12 3.45 -14.99 -20.65
N TRP A 13 2.52 -15.51 -21.44
CA TRP A 13 2.73 -15.90 -22.84
C TRP A 13 2.38 -14.81 -23.86
N ARG A 14 1.95 -13.63 -23.42
CA ARG A 14 1.66 -12.50 -24.32
C ARG A 14 2.66 -11.39 -24.06
N GLU A 15 3.23 -10.85 -25.14
CA GLU A 15 4.06 -9.63 -25.09
C GLU A 15 3.21 -8.34 -24.96
N SER A 16 1.97 -8.47 -24.48
CA SER A 16 1.00 -7.36 -24.40
C SER A 16 0.29 -7.35 -23.05
N ALA A 17 0.16 -6.16 -22.46
CA ALA A 17 -0.72 -5.91 -21.34
C ALA A 17 -2.09 -5.43 -21.82
N VAL A 18 -3.18 -5.97 -21.26
CA VAL A 18 -4.54 -5.48 -21.55
C VAL A 18 -5.01 -4.64 -20.38
N ILE A 19 -5.10 -3.32 -20.58
CA ILE A 19 -5.68 -2.42 -19.58
C ILE A 19 -7.18 -2.73 -19.47
N ARG A 20 -7.61 -3.18 -18.29
CA ARG A 20 -9.02 -3.46 -17.99
C ARG A 20 -9.72 -2.24 -17.44
N ARG A 21 -9.02 -1.46 -16.61
CA ARG A 21 -9.59 -0.30 -15.94
C ARG A 21 -8.51 0.67 -15.49
N LYS A 22 -8.86 1.96 -15.49
CA LYS A 22 -8.11 3.00 -14.81
C LYS A 22 -9.01 3.62 -13.74
N LEU A 23 -8.62 3.46 -12.48
CA LEU A 23 -9.28 4.06 -11.34
C LEU A 23 -8.63 5.41 -11.08
N VAL A 24 -9.38 6.50 -11.20
CA VAL A 24 -8.90 7.85 -10.90
C VAL A 24 -9.40 8.25 -9.51
N LEU A 25 -8.47 8.48 -8.58
CA LEU A 25 -8.79 8.73 -7.17
C LEU A 25 -8.78 10.25 -6.94
N SER A 26 -9.87 10.91 -7.33
CA SER A 26 -10.02 12.37 -7.31
C SER A 26 -9.89 13.01 -5.93
N THR A 27 -10.16 12.25 -4.87
CA THR A 27 -10.09 12.69 -3.47
C THR A 27 -8.67 12.63 -2.90
N VAL A 28 -7.74 11.94 -3.55
CA VAL A 28 -6.36 11.79 -3.08
C VAL A 28 -5.50 12.92 -3.63
N LYS A 29 -4.96 13.73 -2.73
CA LYS A 29 -4.03 14.81 -3.07
C LYS A 29 -2.61 14.32 -2.92
N CYS A 30 -1.88 14.25 -4.04
CA CYS A 30 -0.48 13.87 -4.08
C CYS A 30 0.41 15.03 -4.50
N LYS A 31 1.60 15.10 -3.91
CA LYS A 31 2.72 15.87 -4.48
C LYS A 31 3.17 15.18 -5.78
N THR A 32 3.67 15.95 -6.73
CA THR A 32 4.23 15.44 -7.97
C THR A 32 5.34 14.42 -7.65
N ASN A 33 5.31 13.25 -8.29
CA ASN A 33 6.24 12.12 -8.12
C ASN A 33 6.22 11.38 -6.77
N PHE A 34 5.33 11.68 -5.83
CA PHE A 34 5.25 11.02 -4.52
C PHE A 34 3.82 10.60 -4.18
N CYS A 35 3.17 9.90 -5.11
CA CYS A 35 1.77 9.53 -4.93
C CYS A 35 1.67 8.14 -4.31
N PHE A 36 1.40 7.10 -5.10
CA PHE A 36 1.39 5.74 -4.60
C PHE A 36 2.60 4.95 -5.08
N GLU A 37 3.20 4.19 -4.16
CA GLU A 37 4.35 3.32 -4.45
C GLU A 37 4.03 1.85 -4.11
N GLY A 38 3.27 1.59 -3.04
CA GLY A 38 2.81 0.25 -2.68
C GLY A 38 1.30 0.03 -2.86
N ILE A 39 0.92 -1.21 -3.16
CA ILE A 39 -0.49 -1.64 -3.18
C ILE A 39 -0.62 -3.10 -2.72
N THR A 40 -1.67 -3.42 -1.97
CA THR A 40 -2.09 -4.81 -1.70
C THR A 40 -3.60 -4.94 -1.90
N TYR A 41 -4.09 -6.17 -2.03
CA TYR A 41 -5.49 -6.47 -2.27
C TYR A 41 -6.05 -7.41 -1.21
N ASP A 42 -7.18 -7.04 -0.61
CA ASP A 42 -8.01 -7.95 0.18
C ASP A 42 -9.10 -8.53 -0.73
N ILE A 43 -8.93 -9.81 -1.06
CA ILE A 43 -9.85 -10.56 -1.92
C ILE A 43 -11.24 -10.68 -1.28
N LYS A 44 -11.33 -10.85 0.04
CA LYS A 44 -12.61 -11.05 0.73
C LYS A 44 -13.40 -9.76 0.81
N GLY A 45 -12.74 -8.67 1.17
CA GLY A 45 -13.34 -7.34 1.21
C GLY A 45 -13.50 -6.70 -0.17
N ASN A 46 -12.90 -7.28 -1.22
CA ASN A 46 -12.82 -6.71 -2.57
C ASN A 46 -12.33 -5.26 -2.53
N VAL A 47 -11.17 -5.01 -1.90
CA VAL A 47 -10.59 -3.68 -1.76
C VAL A 47 -9.09 -3.66 -1.95
N PHE A 48 -8.60 -2.59 -2.56
CA PHE A 48 -7.18 -2.28 -2.54
C PHE A 48 -6.82 -1.45 -1.31
N TYR A 49 -5.63 -1.68 -0.77
CA TYR A 49 -4.96 -0.77 0.13
C TYR A 49 -3.76 -0.18 -0.62
N ALA A 50 -3.82 1.10 -0.94
CA ALA A 50 -2.77 1.84 -1.64
C ALA A 50 -1.98 2.71 -0.66
N LEU A 51 -0.66 2.72 -0.81
CA LEU A 51 0.26 3.39 0.09
C LEU A 51 0.73 4.69 -0.50
N GLN A 52 0.53 5.77 0.23
CA GLN A 52 1.19 7.04 -0.05
C GLN A 52 2.57 7.04 0.61
N GLU A 53 3.60 7.05 -0.23
CA GLU A 53 4.99 6.73 0.13
C GLU A 53 5.59 7.66 1.19
N LEU A 54 5.66 8.97 0.88
CA LEU A 54 6.35 9.96 1.71
C LEU A 54 5.39 10.97 2.33
N GLY A 55 5.89 11.60 3.39
CA GLY A 55 5.23 12.61 4.23
C GLY A 55 4.14 13.45 3.53
N PRO A 56 2.85 13.28 3.91
CA PRO A 56 2.37 12.32 4.92
C PRO A 56 2.29 10.88 4.39
N MET A 57 2.93 9.94 5.10
CA MET A 57 2.76 8.50 4.88
C MET A 57 1.32 8.12 5.19
N ARG A 58 0.59 7.54 4.24
CA ARG A 58 -0.83 7.22 4.41
C ARG A 58 -1.21 5.90 3.78
N VAL A 59 -2.24 5.27 4.30
CA VAL A 59 -2.88 4.12 3.65
C VAL A 59 -4.30 4.47 3.27
N TRP A 60 -4.61 4.24 2.00
CA TRP A 60 -5.91 4.50 1.41
C TRP A 60 -6.59 3.19 1.07
N ARG A 61 -7.84 3.03 1.51
CA ARG A 61 -8.73 1.96 1.04
C ARG A 61 -9.39 2.42 -0.24
N VAL A 62 -9.31 1.62 -1.29
CA VAL A 62 -9.83 1.96 -2.62
C VAL A 62 -10.80 0.88 -3.07
N ASN A 63 -12.01 1.31 -3.45
CA ASN A 63 -13.00 0.43 -4.06
C ASN A 63 -12.62 0.15 -5.53
N PRO A 64 -12.44 -1.11 -5.94
CA PRO A 64 -12.03 -1.46 -7.31
C PRO A 64 -13.14 -1.28 -8.36
N GLY A 65 -14.40 -1.24 -7.92
CA GLY A 65 -15.56 -0.97 -8.76
C GLY A 65 -15.66 0.50 -9.16
N SER A 66 -15.50 1.42 -8.20
CA SER A 66 -15.75 2.86 -8.40
C SER A 66 -14.49 3.73 -8.43
N GLY A 67 -13.35 3.24 -7.93
CA GLY A 67 -12.16 4.06 -7.71
C GLY A 67 -12.28 5.02 -6.52
N THR A 68 -13.36 4.95 -5.74
CA THR A 68 -13.55 5.75 -4.54
C THR A 68 -12.48 5.39 -3.52
N ALA A 69 -11.78 6.41 -3.00
CA ALA A 69 -10.71 6.27 -2.03
C ALA A 69 -11.12 6.88 -0.69
N SER A 70 -10.87 6.17 0.40
CA SER A 70 -11.04 6.64 1.77
C SER A 70 -9.75 6.42 2.55
N LEU A 71 -9.32 7.44 3.30
CA LEU A 71 -8.17 7.35 4.19
C LEU A 71 -8.49 6.35 5.31
N VAL A 72 -7.61 5.38 5.53
CA VAL A 72 -7.78 4.37 6.59
C VAL A 72 -6.66 4.39 7.61
N LEU A 73 -5.45 4.79 7.23
CA LEU A 73 -4.35 5.03 8.17
C LEU A 73 -3.71 6.37 7.86
N ASP A 74 -3.72 7.24 8.86
CA ASP A 74 -3.02 8.53 8.88
C ASP A 74 -2.24 8.58 10.21
N PRO A 75 -0.95 8.22 10.21
CA PRO A 75 -0.17 8.22 11.43
C PRO A 75 -0.05 9.65 11.97
N ALA A 76 -0.03 9.77 13.29
CA ALA A 76 0.16 11.04 13.98
C ALA A 76 1.48 11.74 13.54
N PRO A 77 1.64 13.05 13.78
CA PRO A 77 2.91 13.74 13.54
C PRO A 77 4.07 12.97 14.20
N GLY A 78 5.04 12.53 13.38
CA GLY A 78 6.11 11.61 13.79
C GLY A 78 6.07 10.23 13.12
N GLY A 79 4.96 9.90 12.44
CA GLY A 79 4.84 8.67 11.66
C GLY A 79 4.82 7.41 12.53
N TRP A 80 5.13 6.26 11.92
CA TRP A 80 5.40 5.03 12.67
C TRP A 80 6.89 4.96 13.04
N PRO A 81 7.23 4.69 14.32
CA PRO A 81 8.62 4.67 14.76
C PRO A 81 9.53 3.76 13.94
N GLY A 82 10.55 4.35 13.30
CA GLY A 82 11.51 3.65 12.45
C GLY A 82 10.96 3.23 11.09
N MET A 83 9.91 3.89 10.61
CA MET A 83 9.46 3.87 9.21
C MET A 83 9.71 5.28 8.64
N ARG A 84 10.32 5.39 7.47
CA ARG A 84 10.56 6.69 6.80
C ARG A 84 9.75 6.86 5.51
N ASP A 85 9.30 5.76 4.96
CA ASP A 85 8.54 5.64 3.72
C ASP A 85 7.59 4.43 3.78
N LEU A 86 6.70 4.34 2.80
CA LEU A 86 5.83 3.19 2.56
C LEU A 86 6.02 2.68 1.12
N ALA A 87 6.93 1.73 0.96
CA ALA A 87 7.27 1.14 -0.34
C ALA A 87 6.42 -0.09 -0.69
N GLY A 88 5.91 -0.81 0.31
CA GLY A 88 5.19 -2.07 0.07
C GLY A 88 4.20 -2.41 1.17
N ALA A 89 3.19 -3.20 0.82
CA ALA A 89 2.20 -3.69 1.77
C ALA A 89 1.83 -5.13 1.50
N TYR A 90 1.46 -5.83 2.57
CA TYR A 90 0.90 -7.15 2.50
C TYR A 90 -0.31 -7.25 3.42
N PHE A 91 -1.46 -7.62 2.84
CA PHE A 91 -2.65 -8.00 3.58
C PHE A 91 -2.67 -9.51 3.76
N ARG A 92 -2.51 -9.97 5.00
CA ARG A 92 -2.55 -11.41 5.31
C ARG A 92 -3.97 -11.93 5.09
N ALA A 93 -4.11 -12.96 4.26
CA ALA A 93 -5.39 -13.62 4.03
C ALA A 93 -6.05 -14.02 5.36
N ASN A 94 -7.35 -13.77 5.48
CA ASN A 94 -8.16 -14.01 6.69
C ASN A 94 -7.78 -13.16 7.91
N SER A 95 -6.89 -12.18 7.79
CA SER A 95 -6.66 -11.22 8.86
C SER A 95 -7.72 -10.13 8.83
N THR A 96 -8.27 -9.79 9.99
CA THR A 96 -9.13 -8.60 10.16
C THR A 96 -8.39 -7.46 10.84
N SER A 97 -7.09 -7.63 11.07
CA SER A 97 -6.41 -6.95 12.18
C SER A 97 -5.38 -5.93 11.73
N GLY A 98 -5.21 -5.68 10.42
CA GLY A 98 -4.26 -4.69 9.91
C GLY A 98 -3.49 -5.11 8.66
N LEU A 99 -2.37 -4.41 8.45
CA LEU A 99 -1.47 -4.56 7.32
C LEU A 99 -0.04 -4.78 7.80
N TYR A 100 0.73 -5.49 6.99
CA TYR A 100 2.19 -5.45 7.05
C TYR A 100 2.65 -4.37 6.06
N LEU A 101 3.47 -3.44 6.51
CA LEU A 101 3.97 -2.30 5.76
C LEU A 101 5.49 -2.38 5.68
N LEU A 102 6.04 -2.18 4.49
CA LEU A 102 7.48 -2.15 4.22
C LEU A 102 7.94 -0.68 4.08
N SER A 103 8.98 -0.33 4.83
CA SER A 103 9.75 0.91 4.69
C SER A 103 11.08 0.53 4.05
N GLN A 104 11.29 0.93 2.80
CA GLN A 104 12.50 0.62 2.05
C GLN A 104 13.67 1.43 2.60
N ALA A 105 13.48 2.70 2.94
CA ALA A 105 14.55 3.58 3.41
C ALA A 105 15.11 3.19 4.78
N THR A 106 14.38 2.40 5.57
CA THR A 106 14.84 1.89 6.88
C THR A 106 14.97 0.38 6.93
N GLN A 107 14.69 -0.33 5.82
CA GLN A 107 14.66 -1.79 5.75
C GLN A 107 13.85 -2.42 6.89
N ASN A 108 12.63 -1.93 7.13
CA ASN A 108 11.76 -2.45 8.19
C ASN A 108 10.43 -2.92 7.63
N VAL A 109 9.92 -4.03 8.16
CA VAL A 109 8.53 -4.46 8.01
C VAL A 109 7.81 -4.24 9.33
N ALA A 110 6.79 -3.39 9.35
CA ALA A 110 5.95 -3.13 10.50
C ALA A 110 4.56 -3.75 10.31
N ARG A 111 4.02 -4.39 11.35
CA ARG A 111 2.60 -4.74 11.41
C ARG A 111 1.85 -3.59 12.06
N VAL A 112 0.93 -2.97 11.33
CA VAL A 112 0.10 -1.86 11.78
C VAL A 112 -1.36 -2.30 11.75
N ASP A 113 -2.08 -2.10 12.85
CA ASP A 113 -3.52 -2.39 12.88
C ASP A 113 -4.36 -1.31 12.19
N PHE A 114 -5.65 -1.58 11.96
CA PHE A 114 -6.53 -0.60 11.33
C PHE A 114 -6.87 0.61 12.23
N ASN A 115 -6.42 0.61 13.49
CA ASN A 115 -6.49 1.78 14.37
C ASN A 115 -5.24 2.66 14.23
N GLY A 116 -4.27 2.30 13.39
CA GLY A 116 -3.02 3.05 13.19
C GLY A 116 -1.90 2.66 14.16
N THR A 117 -2.12 1.67 15.03
CA THR A 117 -1.14 1.27 16.04
C THR A 117 -0.10 0.34 15.43
N LEU A 118 1.19 0.67 15.59
CA LEU A 118 2.27 -0.25 15.30
C LEU A 118 2.29 -1.36 16.35
N VAL A 119 2.01 -2.59 15.94
CA VAL A 119 1.93 -3.76 16.83
C VAL A 119 3.28 -4.46 16.96
N ASN A 120 4.02 -4.58 15.85
CA ASN A 120 5.35 -5.18 15.83
C ASN A 120 6.14 -4.60 14.65
N LYS A 121 7.48 -4.68 14.70
CA LYS A 121 8.39 -4.31 13.63
C LYS A 121 9.58 -5.27 13.61
N VAL A 122 9.95 -5.69 12.41
CA VAL A 122 11.11 -6.53 12.15
C VAL A 122 12.01 -5.81 11.15
N GLN A 123 13.32 -5.77 11.44
CA GLN A 123 14.31 -5.29 10.49
C GLN A 123 14.59 -6.39 9.46
N VAL A 124 14.50 -6.03 8.20
CA VAL A 124 14.95 -6.87 7.09
C VAL A 124 16.47 -6.89 7.14
N ARG A 125 17.05 -8.07 7.36
CA ARG A 125 18.50 -8.31 7.26
C ARG A 125 18.75 -9.01 5.93
N ASP A 126 19.91 -8.76 5.32
CA ASP A 126 20.32 -9.34 4.01
C ASP A 126 20.46 -10.87 4.00
N ASN A 127 20.00 -11.60 5.02
CA ASN A 127 20.13 -13.04 5.13
C ASN A 127 18.90 -13.79 4.55
N MET A 128 18.39 -13.38 3.39
CA MET A 128 17.44 -14.23 2.67
C MET A 128 18.18 -15.45 2.13
N VAL A 129 18.16 -16.53 2.91
CA VAL A 129 18.33 -17.87 2.38
C VAL A 129 17.06 -18.16 1.58
N GLU A 130 17.17 -18.17 0.25
CA GLU A 130 16.19 -18.84 -0.60
C GLU A 130 16.11 -20.30 -0.14
N GLY A 131 14.93 -20.72 0.30
CA GLY A 131 14.58 -22.11 0.57
C GLY A 131 13.50 -22.56 -0.39
#